data_AF-A0A699L9B7-F1
#
_entry.id   AF-A0A699L9B7-F1
#
_cell.length_a   1.000
_cell.length_b   1.000
_cell.length_c   1.000
_cell.angle_alpha   90.00
_cell.angle_beta   90.00
_cell.angle_gamma   90.00
#
_symmetry.space_group_name_H-M   'P 1'
#
loop_
_entity.id
_entity.type
_entity.pdbx_description
1 polymer ?
#
loop_
_entity_poly.entity_id
_entity_poly.type
_entity_poly.pdbx_seq_one_letter_code
_entity_poly.pdbx_strand_id
1 'polypeptide(L)'
;HKEATLIALKNIEVKIDTNSATHEDRDSRIKLLHEIDKLDRLESLDLQQKSRINWDIEGDENSKFFHGIINQRRRTNAIHGIMRDGSWTTDPNLVKDTFLNFFKEKFELHDLSSTFPSTSFPSNLTVDDHTLLEKDVNMKEIKIVVWSCGNNKAPGPDGFTFGFIKRYLEIIKHDIINIVINYFKSKKIPSGSNSSFINLIR
;
A
#
# COMPACT_ATOMS: atom_id res chain seq x y z
N HIS A 1 -17.50 3.93 -24.47
CA HIS A 1 -16.71 5.19 -24.57
C HIS A 1 -15.36 4.96 -25.25
N LYS A 2 -14.45 4.14 -24.69
CA LYS A 2 -13.14 3.79 -25.30
C LYS A 2 -13.24 3.29 -26.75
N GLU A 3 -14.21 2.44 -27.03
CA GLU A 3 -14.47 1.92 -28.39
C GLU A 3 -14.84 3.02 -29.38
N ALA A 4 -15.64 4.01 -28.97
CA ALA A 4 -15.97 5.17 -29.80
C ALA A 4 -14.72 6.05 -30.04
N THR A 5 -13.86 6.21 -29.03
CA THR A 5 -12.59 6.96 -29.14
C THR A 5 -11.61 6.25 -30.11
N LEU A 6 -11.55 4.91 -30.08
CA LEU A 6 -10.76 4.10 -31.02
C LEU A 6 -11.29 4.18 -32.46
N ILE A 7 -12.61 4.15 -32.64
CA ILE A 7 -13.23 4.32 -33.96
C ILE A 7 -12.92 5.72 -34.52
N ALA A 8 -13.01 6.76 -33.69
CA ALA A 8 -12.66 8.13 -34.09
C ALA A 8 -11.19 8.27 -34.48
N LEU A 9 -10.27 7.62 -33.74
CA LEU A 9 -8.85 7.59 -34.07
C LEU A 9 -8.61 6.90 -35.41
N LYS A 10 -9.23 5.74 -35.63
CA LYS A 10 -9.09 4.97 -36.87
C LYS A 10 -9.58 5.75 -38.09
N ASN A 11 -10.66 6.53 -37.94
CA ASN A 11 -11.15 7.40 -39.01
C ASN A 11 -10.15 8.51 -39.36
N ILE A 12 -9.43 9.06 -38.38
CA ILE A 12 -8.39 10.06 -38.63
C ILE A 12 -7.15 9.41 -39.27
N GLU A 13 -6.77 8.19 -38.86
CA GLU A 13 -5.68 7.44 -39.50
C GLU A 13 -5.96 7.19 -40.98
N VAL A 14 -7.20 6.80 -41.33
CA VAL A 14 -7.61 6.65 -42.73
C VAL A 14 -7.43 7.97 -43.51
N LYS A 15 -7.82 9.11 -42.93
CA LYS A 15 -7.62 10.42 -43.59
C LYS A 15 -6.14 10.78 -43.76
N ILE A 16 -5.28 10.36 -42.83
CA ILE A 16 -3.83 10.56 -42.91
C ILE A 16 -3.27 9.71 -44.05
N ASP A 17 -3.66 8.44 -44.14
CA ASP A 17 -3.23 7.51 -45.19
C ASP A 17 -3.70 7.93 -46.58
N THR A 18 -4.90 8.51 -46.70
CA THR A 18 -5.41 9.09 -47.96
C THR A 18 -4.89 10.51 -48.23
N ASN A 19 -3.98 11.02 -47.40
CA ASN A 19 -3.38 12.35 -47.50
C ASN A 19 -4.40 13.51 -47.51
N SER A 20 -5.59 13.28 -46.95
CA SER A 20 -6.70 14.24 -46.87
C SER A 20 -6.87 14.84 -45.46
N ALA A 21 -5.95 14.56 -44.54
CA ALA A 21 -6.01 15.03 -43.17
C ALA A 21 -5.62 16.51 -43.03
N THR A 22 -6.47 17.26 -42.33
CA THR A 22 -6.22 18.68 -42.00
C THR A 22 -5.27 18.84 -40.81
N HIS A 23 -4.96 20.08 -40.43
CA HIS A 23 -4.22 20.38 -39.21
C HIS A 23 -5.06 20.04 -37.96
N GLU A 24 -6.36 20.37 -37.96
CA GLU A 24 -7.30 19.96 -36.91
C GLU A 24 -7.41 18.45 -36.74
N ASP A 25 -7.37 17.67 -37.83
CA ASP A 25 -7.39 16.19 -37.75
C ASP A 25 -6.15 15.69 -36.99
N ARG A 26 -4.98 16.27 -37.25
CA ARG A 26 -3.72 15.91 -36.57
C ARG A 26 -3.74 16.30 -35.09
N ASP A 27 -4.26 17.47 -34.74
CA ASP A 27 -4.40 17.88 -33.34
C ASP A 27 -5.43 17.02 -32.59
N SER A 28 -6.52 16.64 -33.28
CA SER A 28 -7.54 15.73 -32.74
C SER A 28 -6.97 14.34 -32.51
N ARG A 29 -6.10 13.84 -33.40
CA ARG A 29 -5.39 12.57 -33.22
C ARG A 29 -4.57 12.56 -31.93
N ILE A 30 -3.80 13.62 -31.65
CA ILE A 30 -3.00 13.72 -30.42
C ILE A 30 -3.91 13.67 -29.19
N LYS A 31 -5.01 14.43 -29.19
CA LYS A 31 -5.98 14.42 -28.07
C LYS A 31 -6.59 13.02 -27.84
N LEU A 32 -6.99 12.33 -28.91
CA LEU A 32 -7.56 10.99 -28.84
C LEU A 32 -6.55 9.96 -28.32
N LEU A 33 -5.28 10.05 -28.73
CA LEU A 33 -4.22 9.18 -28.21
C LEU A 33 -4.00 9.37 -26.70
N HIS A 34 -3.98 10.62 -26.23
CA HIS A 34 -3.89 10.92 -24.80
C HIS A 34 -5.12 10.41 -24.03
N GLU A 35 -6.31 10.48 -24.63
CA GLU A 35 -7.53 9.95 -24.03
C GLU A 35 -7.52 8.42 -23.93
N ILE A 36 -7.03 7.74 -24.98
CA ILE A 36 -6.87 6.27 -24.99
C ILE A 36 -5.87 5.83 -23.92
N ASP A 37 -4.69 6.45 -23.83
CA ASP A 37 -3.69 6.14 -22.80
C ASP A 37 -4.26 6.31 -21.39
N LYS A 38 -5.02 7.40 -21.17
CA LYS A 38 -5.73 7.63 -19.91
C LYS A 38 -6.75 6.52 -19.62
N LEU A 39 -7.53 6.09 -20.61
CA LEU A 39 -8.52 5.03 -20.45
C LEU A 39 -7.86 3.67 -20.18
N ASP A 40 -6.79 3.33 -20.89
CA ASP A 40 -5.98 2.13 -20.68
C ASP A 40 -5.41 2.08 -19.26
N ARG A 41 -4.88 3.21 -18.79
CA ARG A 41 -4.39 3.34 -17.41
C ARG A 41 -5.50 3.12 -16.38
N LEU A 42 -6.69 3.65 -16.61
CA LEU A 42 -7.83 3.46 -15.70
C LEU A 42 -8.30 2.01 -15.68
N GLU A 43 -8.37 1.36 -16.84
CA GLU A 43 -8.73 -0.07 -16.95
C GLU A 43 -7.69 -0.97 -16.27
N SER A 44 -6.40 -0.68 -16.44
CA SER A 44 -5.32 -1.39 -15.74
C SER A 44 -5.44 -1.25 -14.21
N LEU A 45 -5.74 -0.06 -13.71
CA LEU A 45 -5.97 0.17 -12.28
C LEU A 45 -7.21 -0.57 -11.76
N ASP A 46 -8.30 -0.60 -12.52
CA ASP A 46 -9.52 -1.35 -12.19
C ASP A 46 -9.26 -2.86 -12.14
N LEU A 47 -8.53 -3.41 -13.11
CA LEU A 47 -8.11 -4.82 -13.11
C LEU A 47 -7.20 -5.16 -11.92
N GLN A 48 -6.27 -4.28 -11.56
CA GLN A 48 -5.45 -4.46 -10.35
C GLN A 48 -6.29 -4.47 -9.08
N GLN A 49 -7.32 -3.61 -9.00
CA GLN A 49 -8.21 -3.59 -7.85
C GLN A 49 -9.09 -4.85 -7.80
N LYS A 50 -9.70 -5.24 -8.92
CA LYS A 50 -10.50 -6.47 -9.05
C LYS A 50 -9.69 -7.72 -8.73
N SER A 51 -8.44 -7.81 -9.18
CA SER A 51 -7.59 -8.97 -8.85
C SER A 51 -7.26 -9.07 -7.36
N ARG A 52 -7.13 -7.94 -6.65
CA ARG A 52 -7.00 -7.94 -5.18
C ARG A 52 -8.29 -8.38 -4.49
N ILE A 53 -9.43 -7.87 -4.93
CA ILE A 53 -10.74 -8.26 -4.40
C ILE A 53 -10.98 -9.75 -4.66
N ASN A 54 -10.71 -10.24 -5.86
CA ASN A 54 -10.82 -11.66 -6.19
C ASN A 54 -9.84 -12.50 -5.37
N TRP A 55 -8.61 -12.04 -5.14
CA TRP A 55 -7.69 -12.72 -4.23
C TRP A 55 -8.27 -12.83 -2.81
N ASP A 56 -8.86 -11.75 -2.31
CA ASP A 56 -9.47 -11.74 -0.97
C ASP A 56 -10.69 -12.69 -0.91
N ILE A 57 -11.57 -12.68 -1.91
CA ILE A 57 -12.74 -13.55 -1.99
C ILE A 57 -12.35 -15.01 -2.21
N GLU A 58 -11.58 -15.31 -3.27
CA GLU A 58 -11.17 -16.68 -3.61
C GLU A 58 -10.25 -17.28 -2.54
N GLY A 59 -9.49 -16.43 -1.83
CA GLY A 59 -8.71 -16.83 -0.67
C GLY A 59 -9.58 -17.24 0.51
N ASP A 60 -10.64 -16.49 0.79
CA ASP A 60 -11.61 -16.81 1.85
C ASP A 60 -12.47 -18.04 1.49
N GLU A 61 -12.83 -18.19 0.22
CA GLU A 61 -13.58 -19.34 -0.31
C GLU A 61 -12.72 -20.62 -0.48
N ASN A 62 -11.44 -20.59 -0.09
CA ASN A 62 -10.53 -21.73 -0.16
C ASN A 62 -10.46 -22.36 -1.58
N SER A 63 -10.43 -21.51 -2.61
CA SER A 63 -10.55 -21.92 -4.01
C SER A 63 -9.33 -22.72 -4.52
N LYS A 64 -9.48 -23.44 -5.64
CA LYS A 64 -8.35 -24.13 -6.31
C LYS A 64 -7.23 -23.16 -6.69
N PHE A 65 -7.56 -21.91 -7.02
CA PHE A 65 -6.59 -20.86 -7.33
C PHE A 65 -5.78 -20.48 -6.08
N PHE A 66 -6.45 -20.30 -4.93
CA PHE A 66 -5.80 -20.06 -3.65
C PHE A 66 -4.84 -21.19 -3.26
N HIS A 67 -5.27 -22.45 -3.36
CA HIS A 67 -4.39 -23.61 -3.16
C HIS A 67 -3.20 -23.62 -4.12
N GLY A 68 -3.40 -23.20 -5.37
CA GLY A 68 -2.32 -23.06 -6.36
C GLY A 68 -1.24 -22.08 -5.92
N ILE A 69 -1.63 -20.89 -5.47
CA ILE A 69 -0.71 -19.86 -4.99
C ILE A 69 -0.05 -20.25 -3.66
N ILE A 70 -0.80 -20.84 -2.72
CA ILE A 70 -0.22 -21.38 -1.47
C ILE A 70 0.83 -22.44 -1.80
N ASN A 71 0.51 -23.39 -2.67
CA ASN A 71 1.44 -24.45 -3.02
C ASN A 71 2.69 -23.91 -3.73
N GLN A 72 2.54 -22.87 -4.57
CA GLN A 72 3.69 -22.18 -5.14
C GLN A 72 4.55 -21.53 -4.06
N ARG A 73 3.95 -20.76 -3.14
CA ARG A 73 4.67 -20.13 -2.02
C ARG A 73 5.35 -21.18 -1.13
N ARG A 74 4.67 -22.28 -0.81
CA ARG A 74 5.23 -23.41 -0.06
C ARG A 74 6.43 -24.01 -0.77
N ARG A 75 6.37 -24.21 -2.09
CA ARG A 75 7.53 -24.69 -2.89
C ARG A 75 8.69 -23.68 -2.88
N THR A 76 8.41 -22.40 -3.10
CA THR A 76 9.45 -21.35 -3.13
C THR A 76 10.10 -21.13 -1.77
N ASN A 77 9.31 -21.17 -0.69
CA ASN A 77 9.77 -20.93 0.68
C ASN A 77 10.16 -22.21 1.42
N ALA A 78 10.13 -23.37 0.75
CA ALA A 78 10.53 -24.62 1.37
C ALA A 78 12.01 -24.56 1.75
N ILE A 79 12.28 -24.70 3.03
CA ILE A 79 13.64 -24.86 3.54
C ILE A 79 14.00 -26.33 3.33
N HIS A 80 14.77 -26.59 2.28
CA HIS A 80 15.16 -27.95 1.88
C HIS A 80 16.26 -28.53 2.79
N GLY A 81 16.93 -27.67 3.55
CA GLY A 81 18.03 -28.01 4.44
C GLY A 81 18.76 -26.74 4.85
N ILE A 82 19.73 -26.90 5.73
CA ILE A 82 20.57 -25.81 6.22
C ILE A 82 22.04 -26.26 6.29
N MET A 83 22.95 -25.30 6.21
CA MET A 83 24.36 -25.52 6.48
C MET A 83 24.62 -25.35 7.98
N ARG A 84 25.15 -26.38 8.62
CA ARG A 84 25.56 -26.36 10.03
C ARG A 84 26.99 -26.91 10.15
N ASP A 85 27.88 -26.13 10.75
CA ASP A 85 29.26 -26.53 11.05
C ASP A 85 30.02 -27.06 9.81
N GLY A 86 29.75 -26.49 8.64
CA GLY A 86 30.34 -26.91 7.35
C GLY A 86 29.69 -28.13 6.69
N SER A 87 28.63 -28.69 7.27
CA SER A 87 27.87 -29.83 6.74
C SER A 87 26.44 -29.43 6.38
N TRP A 88 25.96 -29.89 5.21
CA TRP A 88 24.57 -29.68 4.80
C TRP A 88 23.67 -30.73 5.42
N THR A 89 22.64 -30.30 6.15
CA THR A 89 21.64 -31.21 6.75
C THR A 89 20.25 -30.96 6.21
N THR A 90 19.51 -32.05 5.98
CA THR A 90 18.11 -32.06 5.56
C THR A 90 17.20 -32.73 6.59
N ASP A 91 17.75 -33.19 7.73
CA ASP A 91 16.97 -33.79 8.81
C ASP A 91 16.03 -32.73 9.42
N PRO A 92 14.70 -32.91 9.36
CA PRO A 92 13.73 -31.95 9.85
C PRO A 92 13.92 -31.56 11.32
N ASN A 93 14.32 -32.51 12.16
CA ASN A 93 14.55 -32.24 13.59
C ASN A 93 15.77 -31.35 13.76
N LEU A 94 16.86 -31.68 13.07
CA LEU A 94 18.11 -30.92 13.14
C LEU A 94 17.96 -29.50 12.56
N VAL A 95 17.22 -29.36 11.46
CA VAL A 95 16.89 -28.07 10.87
C VAL A 95 16.11 -27.21 11.87
N LYS A 96 15.05 -27.78 12.47
CA LYS A 96 14.22 -27.08 13.45
C LYS A 96 15.02 -26.64 14.68
N ASP A 97 15.85 -27.52 15.23
CA ASP A 97 16.68 -27.23 16.39
C ASP A 97 17.71 -26.14 16.10
N THR A 98 18.30 -26.16 14.92
CA THR A 98 19.30 -25.14 14.54
C THR A 98 18.65 -23.77 14.37
N PHE A 99 17.47 -23.69 13.75
CA PHE A 99 16.70 -22.45 13.67
C PHE A 99 16.27 -21.94 15.05
N LEU A 100 15.78 -22.85 15.90
CA LEU A 100 15.36 -22.52 17.26
C LEU A 100 16.54 -21.96 18.04
N ASN A 101 17.69 -22.63 18.04
CA ASN A 101 18.88 -22.19 18.78
C ASN A 101 19.43 -20.88 18.24
N PHE A 102 19.46 -20.70 16.91
CA PHE A 102 19.90 -19.45 16.30
C PHE A 102 19.06 -18.25 16.77
N PHE A 103 17.73 -18.36 16.72
CA PHE A 103 16.86 -17.27 17.15
C PHE A 103 16.79 -17.14 18.66
N LYS A 104 16.89 -18.26 19.39
CA LYS A 104 16.99 -18.25 20.85
C LYS A 104 18.20 -17.44 21.27
N GLU A 105 19.39 -17.73 20.75
CA GLU A 105 20.62 -16.97 21.03
C GLU A 105 20.51 -15.51 20.57
N LYS A 106 20.03 -15.29 19.34
CA LYS A 106 19.87 -13.93 18.78
C LYS A 106 18.93 -13.02 19.58
N PHE A 107 17.87 -13.60 20.15
CA PHE A 107 16.89 -12.88 20.96
C PHE A 107 17.02 -13.16 22.46
N GLU A 108 18.04 -13.91 22.87
CA GLU A 108 18.37 -14.08 24.27
C GLU A 108 18.83 -12.72 24.76
N LEU A 109 18.26 -12.26 25.86
CA LEU A 109 18.78 -11.08 26.53
C LEU A 109 20.16 -11.43 27.09
N HIS A 110 21.21 -11.13 26.31
CA HIS A 110 22.58 -11.20 26.81
C HIS A 110 22.86 -10.14 27.89
N ASP A 111 22.00 -9.11 27.99
CA ASP A 111 22.06 -8.09 29.02
C ASP A 111 20.75 -8.04 29.84
N LEU A 112 20.77 -8.65 31.03
CA LEU A 112 19.80 -8.34 32.10
C LEU A 112 19.93 -6.89 32.60
N SER A 113 20.88 -6.12 32.06
CA SER A 113 21.09 -4.70 32.30
C SER A 113 20.43 -3.79 31.24
N SER A 114 19.56 -4.30 30.37
CA SER A 114 18.54 -3.41 29.79
C SER A 114 17.47 -3.08 30.83
N THR A 115 17.90 -2.58 31.99
CA THR A 115 17.16 -1.50 32.63
C THR A 115 16.96 -0.52 31.48
N PHE A 116 15.71 -0.31 31.05
CA PHE A 116 15.40 1.00 30.47
C PHE A 116 16.11 1.98 31.40
N PRO A 117 17.02 2.84 30.89
CA PRO A 117 17.64 3.81 31.77
C PRO A 117 16.48 4.41 32.55
N SER A 118 16.63 4.65 33.86
CA SER A 118 15.70 5.55 34.54
C SER A 118 15.86 6.87 33.80
N THR A 119 15.09 7.03 32.73
CA THR A 119 15.25 8.12 31.79
C THR A 119 14.58 9.28 32.47
N SER A 120 15.28 9.91 33.40
CA SER A 120 15.22 11.36 33.44
C SER A 120 15.84 11.79 32.12
N PHE A 121 15.03 11.79 31.05
CA PHE A 121 15.40 12.51 29.86
C PHE A 121 15.54 13.95 30.33
N PRO A 122 16.76 14.54 30.36
CA PRO A 122 16.82 15.97 30.53
C PRO A 122 15.99 16.54 29.39
N SER A 123 15.02 17.39 29.72
CA SER A 123 14.21 18.11 28.75
C SER A 123 15.13 19.08 28.02
N ASN A 124 15.92 18.54 27.09
CA ASN A 124 16.84 19.26 26.21
C ASN A 124 16.11 19.82 24.99
N LEU A 125 14.78 19.83 25.01
CA LEU A 125 13.98 20.49 24.00
C LEU A 125 14.16 21.99 24.21
N THR A 126 14.56 22.68 23.14
CA THR A 126 14.59 24.12 23.14
C THR A 126 13.16 24.67 23.24
N VAL A 127 13.02 25.95 23.59
CA VAL A 127 11.71 26.63 23.55
C VAL A 127 11.08 26.50 22.15
N ASP A 128 11.91 26.52 21.11
CA ASP A 128 11.47 26.33 19.72
C ASP A 128 10.93 24.90 19.48
N ASP A 129 11.60 23.88 20.02
CA ASP A 129 11.12 22.48 19.91
C ASP A 129 9.80 22.28 20.65
N HIS A 130 9.66 22.85 21.84
CA HIS A 130 8.39 22.85 22.57
C HIS A 130 7.28 23.52 21.77
N THR A 131 7.56 24.70 21.22
CA THR A 131 6.61 25.46 20.40
C THR A 131 6.23 24.68 19.14
N LEU A 132 7.17 23.95 18.52
CA LEU A 132 6.91 23.12 17.36
C LEU A 132 6.05 21.90 17.69
N LEU A 133 6.32 21.21 18.80
CA LEU A 133 5.63 19.98 19.22
C LEU A 133 4.22 20.24 19.75
N GLU A 134 3.99 21.41 20.37
CA GLU A 134 2.69 21.81 20.92
C GLU A 134 1.81 22.57 19.92
N LYS A 135 2.33 22.85 18.73
CA LYS A 135 1.59 23.56 17.69
C LYS A 135 0.35 22.79 17.25
N ASP A 136 -0.75 23.51 17.06
CA ASP A 136 -1.97 22.96 16.48
C ASP A 136 -1.72 22.38 15.09
N VAL A 137 -2.24 21.17 14.88
CA VAL A 137 -2.18 20.49 13.58
C VAL A 137 -2.90 21.31 12.53
N ASN A 138 -2.23 21.52 11.40
CA ASN A 138 -2.78 22.29 10.29
C ASN A 138 -2.96 21.46 9.02
N MET A 139 -3.72 22.01 8.06
CA MET A 139 -4.01 21.34 6.79
C MET A 139 -2.76 21.02 5.97
N LYS A 140 -1.68 21.80 6.09
CA LYS A 140 -0.44 21.56 5.35
C LYS A 140 0.24 20.29 5.84
N GLU A 141 0.33 20.10 7.16
CA GLU A 141 0.86 18.88 7.78
C GLU A 141 0.05 17.66 7.38
N ILE A 142 -1.29 17.74 7.46
CA ILE A 142 -2.19 16.66 7.04
C ILE A 142 -1.93 16.32 5.57
N LYS A 143 -1.83 17.31 4.69
CA LYS A 143 -1.57 17.10 3.26
C LYS A 143 -0.21 16.43 3.01
N ILE A 144 0.83 16.86 3.72
CA ILE A 144 2.17 16.24 3.63
C ILE A 144 2.10 14.75 4.01
N VAL A 145 1.44 14.42 5.12
CA VAL A 145 1.29 13.04 5.59
C VAL A 145 0.46 12.21 4.62
N VAL A 146 -0.69 12.73 4.15
CA VAL A 146 -1.51 12.02 3.17
C VAL A 146 -0.72 11.76 1.88
N TRP A 147 0.13 12.70 1.43
CA TRP A 147 0.94 12.54 0.21
C TRP A 147 2.11 11.57 0.38
N SER A 148 2.69 11.46 1.57
CA SER A 148 3.77 10.50 1.86
C SER A 148 3.28 9.05 1.88
N CYS A 149 1.98 8.80 2.09
CA CYS A 149 1.40 7.48 2.00
C CYS A 149 1.33 6.97 0.54
N GLY A 150 1.58 5.67 0.31
CA GLY A 150 1.43 5.08 -1.03
C GLY A 150 -0.05 4.96 -1.43
N ASN A 151 -0.38 5.23 -2.71
CA ASN A 151 -1.77 5.24 -3.19
C ASN A 151 -2.49 3.88 -3.02
N ASN A 152 -1.75 2.78 -3.20
CA ASN A 152 -2.28 1.42 -3.24
C ASN A 152 -2.00 0.63 -1.95
N LYS A 153 -1.84 1.32 -0.81
CA LYS A 153 -1.80 0.67 0.51
C LYS A 153 -3.13 -0.02 0.81
N ALA A 154 -3.09 -1.01 1.69
CA ALA A 154 -4.28 -1.77 2.08
C ALA A 154 -5.37 -0.81 2.60
N PRO A 155 -6.61 -0.89 2.09
CA PRO A 155 -7.70 -0.07 2.58
C PRO A 155 -8.11 -0.51 4.00
N GLY A 156 -8.83 0.37 4.69
CA GLY A 156 -9.53 -0.03 5.90
C GLY A 156 -10.76 -0.88 5.58
N PRO A 157 -11.59 -1.20 6.59
CA PRO A 157 -12.85 -1.91 6.40
C PRO A 157 -13.85 -1.22 5.47
N ASP A 158 -13.64 0.07 5.20
CA ASP A 158 -14.43 0.90 4.29
C ASP A 158 -14.09 0.70 2.80
N GLY A 159 -13.00 -0.01 2.50
CA GLY A 159 -12.55 -0.27 1.12
C GLY A 159 -11.87 0.94 0.45
N PHE A 160 -11.69 2.07 1.14
CA PHE A 160 -11.06 3.25 0.55
C PHE A 160 -9.54 3.23 0.75
N THR A 161 -8.80 3.44 -0.34
CA THR A 161 -7.34 3.54 -0.31
C THR A 161 -6.89 5.00 -0.14
N PHE A 162 -5.61 5.21 0.19
CA PHE A 162 -5.01 6.55 0.15
C PHE A 162 -5.12 7.23 -1.22
N GLY A 163 -5.23 6.46 -2.31
CA GLY A 163 -5.51 7.01 -3.64
C GLY A 163 -6.85 7.75 -3.71
N PHE A 164 -7.90 7.22 -3.08
CA PHE A 164 -9.20 7.89 -2.94
C PHE A 164 -9.05 9.18 -2.12
N ILE A 165 -8.43 9.10 -0.95
CA ILE A 165 -8.26 10.25 -0.05
C ILE A 165 -7.49 11.37 -0.76
N LYS A 166 -6.39 11.06 -1.46
CA LYS A 166 -5.62 12.06 -2.23
C LYS A 166 -6.45 12.72 -3.33
N ARG A 167 -7.23 11.92 -4.07
CA ARG A 167 -8.04 12.42 -5.20
C ARG A 167 -9.16 13.34 -4.74
N TYR A 168 -9.79 13.01 -3.62
CA TYR A 168 -10.95 13.74 -3.11
C TYR A 168 -10.62 14.64 -1.91
N LEU A 169 -9.33 14.84 -1.58
CA LEU A 169 -8.93 15.61 -0.40
C LEU A 169 -9.55 17.00 -0.39
N GLU A 170 -9.62 17.69 -1.54
CA GLU A 170 -10.21 19.03 -1.59
C GLU A 170 -11.70 19.06 -1.24
N ILE A 171 -12.40 17.92 -1.37
CA ILE A 171 -13.81 17.76 -0.97
C ILE A 171 -13.90 17.42 0.52
N ILE A 172 -13.13 16.43 0.98
CA ILE A 172 -13.25 15.87 2.34
C ILE A 172 -12.31 16.53 3.37
N LYS A 173 -11.49 17.52 2.97
CA LYS A 173 -10.46 18.14 3.83
C LYS A 173 -11.01 18.71 5.13
N HIS A 174 -12.21 19.28 5.09
CA HIS A 174 -12.84 19.89 6.26
C HIS A 174 -13.24 18.83 7.28
N ASP A 175 -13.71 17.68 6.84
CA ASP A 175 -14.05 16.57 7.74
C ASP A 175 -12.77 15.96 8.32
N ILE A 176 -11.75 15.74 7.49
CA ILE A 176 -10.45 15.19 7.93
C ILE A 176 -9.80 16.09 8.97
N ILE A 177 -9.70 17.40 8.71
CA ILE A 177 -9.05 18.32 9.66
C ILE A 177 -9.83 18.40 10.98
N ASN A 178 -11.16 18.39 10.93
CA ASN A 178 -12.00 18.40 12.13
C ASN A 178 -11.78 17.14 12.96
N ILE A 179 -11.74 15.96 12.33
CA ILE A 179 -11.46 14.69 13.02
C ILE A 179 -10.08 14.72 13.68
N VAL A 180 -9.05 15.17 12.96
CA VAL A 180 -7.67 15.22 13.46
C VAL A 180 -7.56 16.21 14.62
N ILE A 181 -8.08 17.44 14.48
CA ILE A 181 -8.07 18.44 15.55
C ILE A 181 -8.83 17.92 16.78
N ASN A 182 -10.00 17.30 16.58
CA ASN A 182 -10.78 16.73 17.68
C ASN A 182 -10.02 15.61 18.38
N TYR A 183 -9.27 14.78 17.66
CA TYR A 183 -8.39 13.77 18.27
C TYR A 183 -7.30 14.41 19.12
N PHE A 184 -6.58 15.42 18.60
CA PHE A 184 -5.51 16.07 19.36
C PHE A 184 -6.01 16.78 20.63
N LYS A 185 -7.24 17.32 20.61
CA LYS A 185 -7.89 17.95 21.76
C LYS A 185 -8.48 16.96 22.76
N SER A 186 -9.23 15.98 22.28
CA SER A 186 -10.00 15.06 23.15
C SER A 186 -9.25 13.79 23.53
N LYS A 187 -8.15 13.47 22.82
CA LYS A 187 -7.43 12.19 22.87
C LYS A 187 -8.32 10.96 22.61
N LYS A 188 -9.47 11.17 21.95
CA LYS A 188 -10.41 10.11 21.58
C LYS A 188 -10.46 9.95 20.07
N ILE A 189 -10.33 8.70 19.64
CA ILE A 189 -10.57 8.30 18.25
C ILE A 189 -12.03 7.86 18.13
N PRO A 190 -12.77 8.27 17.09
CA PRO A 190 -14.12 7.77 16.85
C PRO A 190 -14.16 6.23 16.80
N SER A 191 -15.17 5.63 17.40
CA SER A 191 -15.34 4.18 17.40
C SER A 191 -15.39 3.64 15.96
N GLY A 192 -14.48 2.71 15.63
CA GLY A 192 -14.37 2.09 14.32
C GLY A 192 -13.24 2.64 13.43
N SER A 193 -12.63 3.79 13.74
CA SER A 193 -11.54 4.35 12.89
C SER A 193 -10.24 3.54 12.88
N ASN A 194 -10.04 2.67 13.87
CA ASN A 194 -8.92 1.76 14.02
C ASN A 194 -9.35 0.28 13.89
N SER A 195 -10.54 0.05 13.35
CA SER A 195 -10.96 -1.29 12.94
C SER A 195 -10.03 -1.75 11.81
N SER A 196 -9.37 -2.89 12.01
CA SER A 196 -8.49 -3.52 11.04
C SER A 196 -8.85 -4.99 10.97
N PHE A 197 -8.88 -5.55 9.76
CA PHE A 197 -8.96 -7.00 9.58
C PHE A 197 -7.54 -7.58 9.70
N ILE A 198 -7.35 -8.50 10.64
CA ILE A 198 -6.13 -9.32 10.71
C ILE A 198 -6.41 -10.58 9.92
N ASN A 199 -5.89 -10.66 8.70
CA ASN A 199 -5.97 -11.88 7.90
C ASN A 199 -4.73 -12.74 8.17
N LEU A 200 -4.93 -13.89 8.81
CA LEU A 200 -3.89 -14.90 8.98
C LEU A 200 -3.73 -15.64 7.63
N ILE A 201 -2.62 -15.39 6.94
CA ILE A 201 -2.24 -16.22 5.78
C ILE A 201 -1.72 -17.56 6.33
N ARG A 202 -2.47 -18.64 6.10
CA ARG A 202 -2.11 -20.02 6.50
C ARG A 202 -1.52 -20.84 5.36
#